data_AF-A0A6P0KVT9-F1
#
_entry.id   AF-A0A6P0KVT9-F1
#
_cell.length_a   1.000
_cell.length_b   1.000
_cell.length_c   1.000
_cell.angle_alpha   90.00
_cell.angle_beta   90.00
_cell.angle_gamma   90.00
#
_symmetry.space_group_name_H-M   'P 1'
#
loop_
_entity.id
_entity.type
_entity.pdbx_description
1 polymer ?
#
loop_
_entity_poly.entity_id
_entity_poly.type
_entity_poly.pdbx_seq_one_letter_code
_entity_poly.pdbx_strand_id
1 'polypeptide(L)'
;MELHAYTKTIDELFSVNKKYIVPRFQIEYSWSTDEVNELWEDIISNIEITDNHEFHHQEHFIGALVLVGEDKSQELKIVDGQQRLTTLTIFIYALYERFITIENTTLAEAIYNNFIAGKDSDGEDYFKLQNESYKPFLQTRIQYLEKESEKNEPKTEEEETLLKSYNQLYNNLSRQKLSEVFTTFKIDNTSNYERLLKEINFCFISR
;
A
#
# COMPACT_ATOMS: atom_id res chain seq x y z
N MET A 1 -7.49 13.32 -28.08
CA MET A 1 -7.17 12.62 -26.82
C MET A 1 -7.25 11.15 -27.15
N GLU A 2 -6.11 10.48 -27.20
CA GLU A 2 -6.06 9.03 -27.40
C GLU A 2 -6.13 8.35 -26.03
N LEU A 3 -6.91 7.28 -25.91
CA LEU A 3 -7.08 6.52 -24.68
C LEU A 3 -6.34 5.20 -24.84
N HIS A 4 -5.43 4.91 -23.91
CA HIS A 4 -4.76 3.62 -23.83
C HIS A 4 -5.17 2.91 -22.54
N ALA A 5 -5.44 1.62 -22.62
CA ALA A 5 -5.80 0.78 -21.48
C ALA A 5 -4.89 -0.45 -21.45
N TYR A 6 -4.24 -0.68 -20.31
CA TYR A 6 -3.32 -1.78 -20.09
C TYR A 6 -3.60 -2.39 -18.72
N THR A 7 -3.60 -3.72 -18.63
CA THR A 7 -3.53 -4.40 -17.34
C THR A 7 -2.11 -4.28 -16.81
N LYS A 8 -1.98 -3.96 -15.52
CA LYS A 8 -0.68 -3.87 -14.83
C LYS A 8 -0.75 -4.57 -13.49
N THR A 9 0.34 -5.22 -13.10
CA THR A 9 0.50 -5.68 -11.71
C THR A 9 0.83 -4.50 -10.80
N ILE A 10 0.73 -4.71 -9.48
CA ILE A 10 1.06 -3.66 -8.51
C ILE A 10 2.56 -3.38 -8.54
N ASP A 11 3.39 -4.41 -8.75
CA ASP A 11 4.81 -4.24 -9.03
C ASP A 11 5.00 -3.32 -10.22
N GLU A 12 4.43 -3.62 -11.39
CA GLU A 12 4.58 -2.77 -12.59
C GLU A 12 4.05 -1.34 -12.41
N LEU A 13 3.04 -1.16 -11.56
CA LEU A 13 2.50 0.16 -11.23
C LEU A 13 3.53 0.98 -10.44
N PHE A 14 4.15 0.40 -9.40
CA PHE A 14 5.08 1.13 -8.53
C PHE A 14 6.56 1.00 -8.93
N SER A 15 6.97 0.00 -9.70
CA SER A 15 8.38 -0.36 -9.96
C SER A 15 9.08 0.54 -10.97
N VAL A 16 8.33 1.38 -11.69
CA VAL A 16 8.89 2.34 -12.64
C VAL A 16 9.25 3.63 -11.90
N ASN A 17 10.24 4.40 -12.41
CA ASN A 17 10.54 5.78 -11.99
C ASN A 17 9.36 6.73 -12.29
N LYS A 18 8.22 6.46 -11.67
CA LYS A 18 6.93 7.13 -11.83
C LYS A 18 6.52 7.73 -10.49
N LYS A 19 6.02 8.94 -10.58
CA LYS A 19 5.39 9.71 -9.52
C LYS A 19 3.92 9.86 -9.88
N TYR A 20 3.06 9.31 -9.04
CA TYR A 20 1.62 9.46 -9.12
C TYR A 20 1.21 10.70 -8.34
N ILE A 21 0.72 11.68 -9.07
CA ILE A 21 0.39 13.00 -8.53
C ILE A 21 -1.11 13.08 -8.35
N VAL A 22 -1.57 13.26 -7.11
CA VAL A 22 -2.94 13.65 -6.78
C VAL A 22 -3.08 15.15 -6.99
N PRO A 23 -3.81 15.63 -8.01
CA PRO A 23 -3.92 17.06 -8.28
C PRO A 23 -4.71 17.81 -7.22
N ARG A 24 -4.46 19.12 -7.06
CA ARG A 24 -5.10 19.96 -6.02
C ARG A 24 -6.63 20.02 -6.05
N PHE A 25 -7.22 19.80 -7.23
CA PHE A 25 -8.66 19.89 -7.44
C PHE A 25 -9.40 18.57 -7.18
N GLN A 26 -8.67 17.51 -6.81
CA GLN A 26 -9.29 16.26 -6.41
C GLN A 26 -9.94 16.37 -5.03
N ILE A 27 -10.93 15.50 -4.78
CA ILE A 27 -11.64 15.41 -3.51
C ILE A 27 -10.66 14.91 -2.43
N GLU A 28 -10.88 15.26 -1.16
CA GLU A 28 -10.10 14.72 -0.05
C GLU A 28 -10.34 13.21 0.14
N TYR A 29 -9.38 12.51 0.75
CA TYR A 29 -9.57 11.09 1.08
C TYR A 29 -10.73 10.90 2.06
N SER A 30 -11.66 9.99 1.73
CA SER A 30 -12.93 9.81 2.46
C SER A 30 -13.41 8.35 2.53
N TRP A 31 -12.59 7.38 2.12
CA TRP A 31 -12.94 5.96 2.24
C TRP A 31 -13.26 5.58 3.69
N SER A 32 -14.44 4.99 3.84
CA SER A 32 -14.98 4.46 5.08
C SER A 32 -14.28 3.15 5.49
N THR A 33 -14.54 2.71 6.72
CA THR A 33 -14.08 1.41 7.23
C THR A 33 -14.49 0.25 6.32
N ASP A 34 -15.69 0.33 5.71
CA ASP A 34 -16.23 -0.71 4.85
C ASP A 34 -15.47 -0.77 3.52
N GLU A 35 -15.21 0.37 2.88
CA GLU A 35 -14.40 0.45 1.65
C GLU A 35 -12.95 -0.01 1.87
N VAL A 36 -12.36 0.33 3.03
CA VAL A 36 -11.04 -0.18 3.42
C VAL A 36 -11.08 -1.70 3.65
N ASN A 37 -12.17 -2.23 4.18
CA ASN A 37 -12.36 -3.66 4.38
C ASN A 37 -12.54 -4.41 3.06
N GLU A 38 -13.26 -3.84 2.10
CA GLU A 38 -13.40 -4.40 0.75
C GLU A 38 -12.02 -4.56 0.09
N LEU A 39 -11.18 -3.52 0.08
CA LEU A 39 -9.82 -3.63 -0.45
C LEU A 39 -8.99 -4.69 0.30
N TRP A 40 -9.13 -4.78 1.62
CA TRP A 40 -8.46 -5.81 2.42
C TRP A 40 -8.90 -7.22 2.01
N GLU A 41 -10.20 -7.45 1.85
CA GLU A 41 -10.76 -8.73 1.43
C GLU A 41 -10.30 -9.09 0.02
N ASP A 42 -10.30 -8.14 -0.92
CA ASP A 42 -9.79 -8.33 -2.28
C ASP A 42 -8.33 -8.80 -2.27
N ILE A 43 -7.47 -8.22 -1.42
CA ILE A 43 -6.05 -8.61 -1.30
C ILE A 43 -5.92 -10.02 -0.71
N ILE A 44 -6.62 -10.30 0.39
CA ILE A 44 -6.42 -11.53 1.15
C ILE A 44 -7.08 -12.75 0.47
N SER A 45 -8.20 -12.53 -0.24
CA SER A 45 -8.89 -13.58 -0.99
C SER A 45 -8.02 -14.23 -2.09
N ASN A 46 -6.93 -13.57 -2.48
CA ASN A 46 -6.00 -14.05 -3.50
C ASN A 46 -5.07 -15.15 -2.97
N ILE A 47 -5.01 -15.33 -1.66
CA ILE A 47 -4.10 -16.25 -0.99
C ILE A 47 -4.88 -17.47 -0.54
N GLU A 48 -4.74 -18.57 -1.26
CA GLU A 48 -5.29 -19.87 -0.90
C GLU A 48 -4.22 -20.72 -0.22
N ILE A 49 -4.59 -21.42 0.86
CA ILE A 49 -3.69 -22.34 1.56
C ILE A 49 -4.22 -23.76 1.36
N THR A 50 -3.43 -24.60 0.69
CA THR A 50 -3.78 -26.00 0.46
C THR A 50 -3.64 -26.83 1.74
N ASP A 51 -4.21 -28.04 1.73
CA ASP A 51 -4.09 -29.01 2.83
C ASP A 51 -2.62 -29.33 3.20
N ASN A 52 -1.68 -29.14 2.27
CA ASN A 52 -0.24 -29.33 2.48
C ASN A 52 0.47 -28.09 3.04
N HIS A 53 -0.27 -27.04 3.41
CA HIS A 53 0.25 -25.73 3.86
C HIS A 53 1.13 -25.03 2.81
N GLU A 54 0.78 -25.18 1.53
CA GLU A 54 1.36 -24.43 0.43
C GLU A 54 0.45 -23.25 0.09
N PHE A 55 1.06 -22.11 -0.25
CA PHE A 55 0.36 -20.89 -0.61
C PHE A 55 0.21 -20.84 -2.13
N HIS A 56 -1.02 -20.61 -2.58
CA HIS A 56 -1.36 -20.40 -3.98
C HIS A 56 -1.95 -19.01 -4.15
N HIS A 57 -1.46 -18.30 -5.15
CA HIS A 57 -1.88 -16.94 -5.46
C HIS A 57 -2.77 -16.95 -6.69
N GLN A 58 -3.94 -16.32 -6.59
CA GLN A 58 -4.83 -16.09 -7.72
C GLN A 58 -4.70 -14.65 -8.22
N GLU A 59 -4.81 -14.47 -9.54
CA GLU A 59 -4.90 -13.13 -10.12
C GLU A 59 -6.26 -12.51 -9.77
N HIS A 60 -6.24 -11.28 -9.27
CA HIS A 60 -7.45 -10.54 -8.93
C HIS A 60 -7.37 -9.10 -9.39
N PHE A 61 -8.49 -8.63 -9.94
CA PHE A 61 -8.62 -7.27 -10.41
C PHE A 61 -9.07 -6.35 -9.27
N ILE A 62 -8.11 -5.65 -8.67
CA ILE A 62 -8.38 -4.69 -7.58
C ILE A 62 -8.99 -3.37 -8.08
N GLY A 63 -9.14 -3.17 -9.39
CA GLY A 63 -9.81 -2.02 -10.00
C GLY A 63 -8.97 -1.20 -10.99
N ALA A 64 -9.62 -0.22 -11.63
CA ALA A 64 -9.00 0.65 -12.64
C ALA A 64 -8.39 1.94 -12.03
N LEU A 65 -7.30 2.42 -12.62
CA LEU A 65 -6.66 3.70 -12.31
C LEU A 65 -6.65 4.56 -13.59
N VAL A 66 -7.20 5.77 -13.53
CA VAL A 66 -7.22 6.68 -14.69
C VAL A 66 -6.17 7.75 -14.50
N LEU A 67 -5.24 7.82 -15.45
CA LEU A 67 -4.07 8.69 -15.40
C LEU A 67 -4.05 9.64 -16.60
N VAL A 68 -3.51 10.84 -16.38
CA VAL A 68 -3.21 11.82 -17.42
C VAL A 68 -1.73 12.15 -17.38
N GLY A 69 -1.06 11.97 -18.51
CA GLY A 69 0.35 12.24 -18.71
C GLY A 69 0.85 11.50 -19.94
N GLU A 70 2.09 11.80 -20.35
CA GLU A 70 2.74 11.01 -21.39
C GLU A 70 3.32 9.73 -20.80
N ASP A 71 3.25 8.61 -21.52
CA ASP A 71 3.81 7.32 -21.07
C ASP A 71 5.31 7.39 -20.74
N LYS A 72 6.04 8.36 -21.31
CA LYS A 72 7.46 8.60 -21.03
C LYS A 72 7.70 9.56 -19.86
N SER A 73 6.69 10.30 -19.42
CA SER A 73 6.79 11.23 -18.29
C SER A 73 7.06 10.47 -17.00
N GLN A 74 7.94 10.98 -16.14
CA GLN A 74 8.05 10.44 -14.78
C GLN A 74 6.83 10.79 -13.93
N GLU A 75 6.11 11.86 -14.25
CA GLU A 75 4.94 12.29 -13.49
C GLU A 75 3.65 11.95 -14.24
N LEU A 76 2.73 11.27 -13.55
CA LEU A 76 1.40 10.93 -14.03
C LEU A 76 0.36 11.49 -13.05
N LYS A 77 -0.60 12.26 -13.55
CA LYS A 77 -1.66 12.85 -12.73
C LYS A 77 -2.83 11.88 -12.60
N ILE A 78 -3.29 11.66 -11.39
CA ILE A 78 -4.44 10.79 -11.12
C ILE A 78 -5.74 11.56 -11.38
N VAL A 79 -6.58 11.00 -12.24
CA VAL A 79 -7.93 11.51 -12.51
C VAL A 79 -8.98 10.72 -11.74
N ASP A 80 -8.83 9.40 -11.68
CA ASP A 80 -9.72 8.50 -10.94
C ASP A 80 -8.92 7.33 -10.35
N GLY A 81 -9.40 6.75 -9.27
CA GLY A 81 -8.74 5.69 -8.50
C GLY A 81 -7.79 6.19 -7.41
N GLN A 82 -7.82 7.48 -7.06
CA GLN A 82 -6.90 8.04 -6.08
C GLN A 82 -7.06 7.42 -4.69
N GLN A 83 -8.31 7.17 -4.25
CA GLN A 83 -8.58 6.71 -2.89
C GLN A 83 -8.05 5.29 -2.74
N ARG A 84 -8.36 4.42 -3.71
CA ARG A 84 -7.79 3.07 -3.82
C ARG A 84 -6.26 3.09 -3.81
N LEU A 85 -5.62 3.91 -4.63
CA LEU A 85 -4.15 3.98 -4.67
C LEU A 85 -3.58 4.47 -3.33
N THR A 86 -4.27 5.40 -2.67
CA THR A 86 -3.90 5.90 -1.34
C THR A 86 -4.02 4.81 -0.28
N THR A 87 -5.15 4.09 -0.23
CA THR A 87 -5.38 2.99 0.71
C THR A 87 -4.43 1.81 0.46
N LEU A 88 -4.14 1.49 -0.80
CA LEU A 88 -3.12 0.53 -1.17
C LEU A 88 -1.72 0.94 -0.68
N THR A 89 -1.38 2.23 -0.82
CA THR A 89 -0.12 2.78 -0.28
C THR A 89 -0.07 2.67 1.24
N ILE A 90 -1.18 2.96 1.93
CA ILE A 90 -1.30 2.79 3.39
C ILE A 90 -1.11 1.33 3.80
N PHE A 91 -1.73 0.39 3.07
CA PHE A 91 -1.60 -1.05 3.29
C PHE A 91 -0.14 -1.49 3.21
N ILE A 92 0.56 -1.10 2.13
CA ILE A 92 1.96 -1.45 1.89
C ILE A 92 2.85 -0.88 2.99
N TYR A 93 2.59 0.33 3.47
CA TYR A 93 3.33 0.90 4.59
C TYR A 93 3.05 0.15 5.91
N ALA A 94 1.81 -0.23 6.18
CA ALA A 94 1.49 -1.04 7.35
C ALA A 94 2.22 -2.40 7.30
N LEU A 95 2.36 -3.00 6.11
CA LEU A 95 3.13 -4.22 5.88
C LEU A 95 4.64 -3.99 6.14
N TYR A 96 5.20 -2.89 5.65
CA TYR A 96 6.56 -2.44 5.98
C TYR A 96 6.78 -2.42 7.50
N GLU A 97 5.88 -1.76 8.24
CA GLU A 97 6.02 -1.67 9.69
C GLU A 97 5.90 -3.03 10.38
N ARG A 98 5.04 -3.95 9.88
CA ARG A 98 4.99 -5.32 10.41
C ARG A 98 6.32 -6.04 10.26
N PHE A 99 7.02 -5.89 9.14
CA PHE A 99 8.36 -6.46 8.96
C PHE A 99 9.39 -5.84 9.92
N ILE A 100 9.32 -4.53 10.19
CA ILE A 100 10.13 -3.88 11.22
C ILE A 100 9.86 -4.49 12.60
N THR A 101 8.60 -4.72 12.98
CA THR A 101 8.26 -5.28 14.32
C THR A 101 8.79 -6.69 14.56
N ILE A 102 9.11 -7.44 13.51
CA ILE A 102 9.70 -8.78 13.59
C ILE A 102 11.20 -8.78 13.26
N GLU A 103 11.83 -7.60 13.26
CA GLU A 103 13.26 -7.40 13.02
C GLU A 103 13.75 -7.85 11.63
N ASN A 104 12.86 -8.01 10.65
CA ASN A 104 13.23 -8.27 9.26
C ASN A 104 13.39 -6.95 8.49
N THR A 105 14.46 -6.22 8.81
CA THR A 105 14.74 -4.90 8.22
C THR A 105 15.03 -4.99 6.73
N THR A 106 15.69 -6.04 6.25
CA THR A 106 16.00 -6.20 4.82
C THR A 106 14.76 -6.25 3.94
N LEU A 107 13.73 -7.01 4.33
CA LEU A 107 12.48 -7.03 3.57
C LEU A 107 11.66 -5.76 3.76
N ALA A 108 11.68 -5.17 4.95
CA ALA A 108 11.04 -3.88 5.19
C ALA A 108 11.62 -2.81 4.23
N GLU A 109 12.94 -2.66 4.18
CA GLU A 109 13.63 -1.74 3.27
C GLU A 109 13.30 -2.03 1.80
N ALA A 110 13.26 -3.30 1.40
CA ALA A 110 12.88 -3.68 0.04
C ALA A 110 11.45 -3.23 -0.30
N ILE A 111 10.47 -3.45 0.60
CA ILE A 111 9.08 -3.01 0.42
C ILE A 111 9.02 -1.48 0.30
N TYR A 112 9.70 -0.77 1.19
CA TYR A 112 9.69 0.68 1.21
C TYR A 112 10.25 1.27 -0.10
N ASN A 113 11.40 0.77 -0.57
CA ASN A 113 12.06 1.24 -1.78
C ASN A 113 11.35 0.78 -3.07
N ASN A 114 10.64 -0.35 -3.04
CA ASN A 114 9.92 -0.84 -4.21
C ASN A 114 8.56 -0.18 -4.38
N PHE A 115 7.91 0.29 -3.31
CA PHE A 115 6.51 0.71 -3.39
C PHE A 115 6.19 2.08 -2.79
N ILE A 116 6.95 2.57 -1.81
CA ILE A 116 6.63 3.82 -1.09
C ILE A 116 7.49 4.98 -1.59
N ALA A 117 8.81 4.81 -1.62
CA ALA A 117 9.76 5.83 -2.01
C ALA A 117 10.72 5.34 -3.10
N GLY A 118 11.32 6.26 -3.85
CA GLY A 118 12.36 5.99 -4.83
C GLY A 118 13.38 7.12 -4.88
N LYS A 119 14.44 6.92 -5.67
CA LYS A 119 15.46 7.94 -5.93
C LYS A 119 15.42 8.35 -7.39
N ASP A 120 15.48 9.65 -7.65
CA ASP A 120 15.55 10.16 -9.02
C ASP A 120 16.98 10.08 -9.59
N SER A 121 17.17 10.63 -10.80
CA SER A 121 18.48 10.63 -11.47
C SER A 121 19.56 11.40 -10.73
N ASP A 122 19.17 12.34 -9.87
CA ASP A 122 20.07 13.15 -9.07
C ASP A 122 20.35 12.51 -7.70
N GLY A 123 19.67 11.40 -7.39
CA GLY A 123 19.81 10.66 -6.15
C GLY A 123 18.92 11.17 -5.02
N GLU A 124 18.02 12.10 -5.31
CA GLU A 124 17.09 12.69 -4.35
C GLU A 124 15.90 11.76 -4.10
N ASP A 125 15.52 11.64 -2.83
CA ASP A 125 14.39 10.80 -2.41
C ASP A 125 13.05 11.44 -2.80
N TYR A 126 12.14 10.62 -3.32
CA TYR A 126 10.77 11.02 -3.61
C TYR A 126 9.77 9.93 -3.20
N PHE A 127 8.57 10.34 -2.79
CA PHE A 127 7.45 9.42 -2.63
C PHE A 127 6.80 9.10 -3.97
N LYS A 128 6.44 7.83 -4.19
CA LYS A 128 5.79 7.39 -5.43
C LYS A 128 4.36 7.91 -5.58
N LEU A 129 3.69 8.20 -4.46
CA LEU A 129 2.38 8.87 -4.43
C LEU A 129 2.51 10.23 -3.72
N GLN A 130 2.23 11.31 -4.43
CA GLN A 130 2.35 12.69 -3.94
C GLN A 130 1.04 13.43 -4.07
N ASN A 131 0.72 14.26 -3.07
CA ASN A 131 -0.42 15.16 -3.13
C ASN A 131 0.06 16.59 -3.44
N GLU A 132 -0.49 17.23 -4.48
CA GLU A 132 -0.18 18.64 -4.80
C GLU A 132 -0.78 19.62 -3.77
N SER A 133 -1.79 19.19 -2.99
CA SER A 133 -2.40 19.96 -1.91
C SER A 133 -1.47 19.98 -0.69
N TYR A 134 -1.29 21.17 -0.09
CA TYR A 134 -0.36 21.45 1.02
C TYR A 134 -0.74 20.81 2.37
N LYS A 135 -1.08 19.51 2.40
CA LYS A 135 -1.32 18.75 3.63
C LYS A 135 -0.49 17.47 3.61
N PRO A 136 0.72 17.48 4.17
CA PRO A 136 1.61 16.35 4.03
C PRO A 136 1.30 15.25 5.06
N PHE A 137 0.09 15.12 5.63
CA PHE A 137 -0.17 14.11 6.67
C PHE A 137 0.09 12.68 6.18
N LEU A 138 -0.34 12.35 4.96
CA LEU A 138 0.02 11.08 4.33
C LEU A 138 1.54 10.94 4.25
N GLN A 139 2.24 11.97 3.76
CA GLN A 139 3.69 11.95 3.59
C GLN A 139 4.46 11.90 4.93
N THR A 140 4.06 12.66 5.94
CA THR A 140 4.81 12.88 7.20
C THR A 140 4.46 11.87 8.29
N ARG A 141 3.25 11.31 8.26
CA ARG A 141 2.78 10.40 9.31
C ARG A 141 2.69 8.95 8.85
N ILE A 142 2.31 8.75 7.58
CA ILE A 142 2.13 7.41 7.02
C ILE A 142 3.29 7.03 6.13
N GLN A 143 3.84 7.88 5.26
CA GLN A 143 4.91 7.47 4.35
C GLN A 143 6.32 7.69 4.92
N TYR A 144 6.51 8.60 5.88
CA TYR A 144 7.85 8.93 6.39
C TYR A 144 8.38 7.89 7.39
N LEU A 145 9.69 7.63 7.35
CA LEU A 145 10.39 6.64 8.19
C LEU A 145 10.56 7.13 9.65
N GLU A 146 10.79 8.42 9.88
CA GLU A 146 11.00 8.99 11.21
C GLU A 146 9.75 9.73 11.70
N LYS A 147 8.87 9.00 12.39
CA LYS A 147 7.64 9.56 12.96
C LYS A 147 7.96 10.61 14.04
N GLU A 148 7.84 11.91 13.77
CA GLU A 148 7.81 12.94 14.82
C GLU A 148 6.55 12.73 15.70
N SER A 149 6.70 12.05 16.84
CA SER A 149 5.56 11.55 17.64
C SER A 149 4.72 12.63 18.31
N GLU A 150 5.23 13.86 18.49
CA GLU A 150 4.57 14.91 19.29
C GLU A 150 3.84 16.00 18.46
N LYS A 151 3.93 16.00 17.12
CA LYS A 151 3.29 17.03 16.25
C LYS A 151 2.18 16.52 15.32
N ASN A 152 1.83 15.24 15.40
CA ASN A 152 1.13 14.51 14.34
C ASN A 152 -0.24 13.94 14.76
N GLU A 153 -1.03 14.71 15.51
CA GLU A 153 -2.47 14.45 15.64
C GLU A 153 -3.20 14.93 14.36
N PRO A 154 -4.22 14.19 13.90
CA PRO A 154 -5.01 14.63 12.76
C PRO A 154 -5.74 15.94 13.09
N LYS A 155 -5.69 16.90 12.16
CA LYS A 155 -6.28 18.24 12.27
C LYS A 155 -7.47 18.44 11.36
N THR A 156 -7.66 17.55 10.38
CA THR A 156 -8.80 17.58 9.45
C THR A 156 -9.47 16.23 9.37
N GLU A 157 -10.73 16.20 8.90
CA GLU A 157 -11.51 14.97 8.72
C GLU A 157 -10.80 13.98 7.78
N GLU A 158 -10.16 14.48 6.72
CA GLU A 158 -9.28 13.69 5.84
C GLU A 158 -8.15 12.99 6.62
N GLU A 159 -7.42 13.72 7.47
CA GLU A 159 -6.29 13.19 8.24
C GLU A 159 -6.77 12.14 9.27
N GLU A 160 -7.93 12.37 9.89
CA GLU A 160 -8.56 11.36 10.75
C GLU A 160 -8.91 10.10 9.97
N THR A 161 -9.45 10.25 8.76
CA THR A 161 -9.90 9.13 7.92
C THR A 161 -8.70 8.34 7.40
N LEU A 162 -7.62 9.01 7.01
CA LEU A 162 -6.33 8.40 6.69
C LEU A 162 -5.78 7.60 7.88
N LEU A 163 -5.78 8.20 9.08
CA LEU A 163 -5.28 7.52 10.28
C LEU A 163 -6.15 6.32 10.67
N LYS A 164 -7.48 6.43 10.57
CA LYS A 164 -8.42 5.32 10.80
C LYS A 164 -8.14 4.16 9.83
N SER A 165 -7.97 4.46 8.55
CA SER A 165 -7.65 3.47 7.51
C SER A 165 -6.32 2.77 7.81
N TYR A 166 -5.28 3.53 8.16
CA TYR A 166 -4.00 2.98 8.57
C TYR A 166 -4.13 2.06 9.79
N ASN A 167 -4.80 2.50 10.86
CA ASN A 167 -4.96 1.71 12.08
C ASN A 167 -5.72 0.41 11.81
N GLN A 168 -6.75 0.45 10.97
CA GLN A 168 -7.50 -0.73 10.55
C GLN A 168 -6.60 -1.73 9.81
N LEU A 169 -5.91 -1.30 8.76
CA LEU A 169 -5.05 -2.16 7.95
C LEU A 169 -3.86 -2.71 8.75
N TYR A 170 -3.24 -1.87 9.59
CA TYR A 170 -2.19 -2.30 10.50
C TYR A 170 -2.73 -3.36 11.47
N ASN A 171 -3.90 -3.16 12.07
CA ASN A 171 -4.52 -4.15 12.95
C ASN A 171 -4.89 -5.45 12.22
N ASN A 172 -5.40 -5.37 10.99
CA ASN A 172 -5.72 -6.53 10.16
C ASN A 172 -4.49 -7.39 9.87
N LEU A 173 -3.33 -6.76 9.69
CA LEU A 173 -2.05 -7.45 9.55
C LEU A 173 -1.49 -8.00 10.88
N SER A 174 -2.16 -7.83 12.02
CA SER A 174 -1.71 -8.42 13.28
C SER A 174 -1.77 -9.94 13.25
N ARG A 175 -0.88 -10.61 14.00
CA ARG A 175 -0.91 -12.07 14.15
C ARG A 175 -2.29 -12.59 14.56
N GLN A 176 -2.97 -11.89 15.47
CA GLN A 176 -4.31 -12.28 15.93
C GLN A 176 -5.30 -12.26 14.76
N LYS A 177 -5.41 -11.13 14.06
CA LYS A 177 -6.36 -10.97 12.95
C LYS A 177 -6.05 -11.91 11.79
N LEU A 178 -4.78 -12.07 11.43
CA LEU A 178 -4.40 -13.03 10.40
C LEU A 178 -4.72 -14.48 10.80
N SER A 179 -4.68 -14.84 12.09
CA SER A 179 -5.06 -16.18 12.55
C SER A 179 -6.57 -16.42 12.47
N GLU A 180 -7.37 -15.36 12.58
CA GLU A 180 -8.83 -15.41 12.38
C GLU A 180 -9.17 -15.62 10.89
N VAL A 181 -8.36 -15.08 9.98
CA VAL A 181 -8.56 -15.20 8.54
C VAL A 181 -7.99 -16.53 7.99
N PHE A 182 -6.72 -16.83 8.27
CA PHE A 182 -6.02 -18.01 7.77
C PHE A 182 -6.10 -19.17 8.76
N THR A 183 -7.32 -19.66 9.02
CA THR A 183 -7.57 -20.67 10.07
C THR A 183 -6.87 -22.01 9.86
N THR A 184 -6.53 -22.35 8.62
CA THR A 184 -5.81 -23.60 8.25
C THR A 184 -4.30 -23.50 8.49
N PHE A 185 -3.74 -22.30 8.61
CA PHE A 185 -2.31 -22.07 8.79
C PHE A 185 -1.99 -21.52 10.17
N LYS A 186 -1.23 -22.28 10.97
CA LYS A 186 -0.92 -21.92 12.36
C LYS A 186 0.12 -20.81 12.45
N ILE A 187 -0.30 -19.62 12.86
CA ILE A 187 0.57 -18.47 13.10
C ILE A 187 1.02 -18.40 14.58
N ASP A 188 1.52 -19.51 15.10
CA ASP A 188 1.89 -19.64 16.52
C ASP A 188 3.28 -19.06 16.86
N ASN A 189 4.13 -18.86 15.85
CA ASN A 189 5.49 -18.37 16.01
C ASN A 189 5.85 -17.27 14.99
N THR A 190 6.98 -16.58 15.23
CA THR A 190 7.43 -15.46 14.37
C THR A 190 7.77 -15.90 12.96
N SER A 191 8.30 -17.11 12.77
CA SER A 191 8.65 -17.62 11.43
C SER A 191 7.40 -17.87 10.57
N ASN A 192 6.34 -18.46 11.13
CA ASN A 192 5.08 -18.65 10.41
C ASN A 192 4.39 -17.31 10.11
N TYR A 193 4.43 -16.37 11.06
CA TYR A 193 3.92 -15.01 10.84
C TYR A 193 4.69 -14.30 9.72
N GLU A 194 6.02 -14.34 9.76
CA GLU A 194 6.87 -13.79 8.70
C GLU A 194 6.59 -14.45 7.34
N ARG A 195 6.43 -15.78 7.31
CA ARG A 195 6.07 -16.51 6.09
C ARG A 195 4.77 -15.96 5.50
N LEU A 196 3.71 -15.85 6.31
CA LEU A 196 2.44 -15.30 5.82
C LEU A 196 2.56 -13.85 5.34
N LEU A 197 3.29 -12.99 6.06
CA LEU A 197 3.53 -11.60 5.60
C LEU A 197 4.27 -11.56 4.26
N LYS A 198 5.18 -12.51 3.99
CA LYS A 198 5.84 -12.64 2.67
C LYS A 198 4.87 -13.03 1.57
N GLU A 199 3.92 -13.92 1.85
CA GLU A 199 2.88 -14.32 0.89
C GLU A 199 1.93 -13.16 0.60
N ILE A 200 1.56 -12.39 1.62
CA ILE A 200 0.81 -11.15 1.44
C ILE A 200 1.61 -10.16 0.58
N ASN A 201 2.92 -10.02 0.83
CA ASN A 201 3.79 -9.18 0.00
C ASN A 201 3.89 -9.69 -1.45
N PHE A 202 3.83 -11.00 -1.66
CA PHE A 202 3.94 -11.64 -2.97
C PHE A 202 2.78 -11.28 -3.91
N CYS A 203 1.59 -11.02 -3.36
CA CYS A 203 0.45 -10.48 -4.11
C CYS A 203 0.80 -9.19 -4.87
N PHE A 204 1.81 -8.43 -4.40
CA PHE A 204 2.25 -7.20 -5.05
C PHE A 204 3.38 -7.41 -6.07
N ILE A 205 4.17 -8.49 -5.96
CA ILE A 205 5.45 -8.67 -6.68
C ILE A 205 5.32 -9.58 -7.92
N SER A 206 4.14 -10.13 -8.18
CA SER A 206 3.96 -11.18 -9.19
C SER A 206 4.43 -10.75 -10.61
N ARG A 207 5.30 -11.59 -11.19
CA ARG A 207 5.98 -11.47 -12.49
C ARG A 207 5.28 -12.25 -13.58
#